data_AF-M7NAJ8-F1
#
_entry.id   AF-M7NAJ8-F1
#
_cell.length_a   1.000
_cell.length_b   1.000
_cell.length_c   1.000
_cell.angle_alpha   90.00
_cell.angle_beta   90.00
_cell.angle_gamma   90.00
#
_symmetry.space_group_name_H-M   'P 1'
#
loop_
_entity.id
_entity.type
_entity.pdbx_description
1 polymer ?
#
loop_
_entity_poly.entity_id
_entity_poly.type
_entity_poly.pdbx_seq_one_letter_code
_entity_poly.pdbx_strand_id
1 'polypeptide(L)'
;MVGLYSTITEALHPSLVVITLFLFYKALKKMQTGWWMLCGLSAAAMVLTRPLNLFLILAFAVLVLYLLIRRGWSYFSAGLYFSVGLLLLLLPWTVRNYSITGDLIVLEKFYHEDPMIWGKGQNAFRGWWSAWDRPRAELLGFQLIRGAEEETTYAIDAYVASLPAYALQGYSREDVRRGLLALQDCYRFKLEQGIGIRAYGPGETPPLCEEEVKQHFLELTEQFKANAPFRYYVITPLKLYKEFIFHSYSSGYAGLQPSADGYSLLQLLIKTGLYGLNVLLHASIFLFLLFAKGQVQQKILFGTFYVSTALFLCFGLWGVRYVEVRYMLQTYPLLYCTLAWLLWQLYVGMKSYMQRRRRSANQQLSAEAHS
;
A
#
# COMPACT_ATOMS: atom_id res chain seq x y z
N MET A 1 8.53 -18.83 13.79
CA MET A 1 7.09 -18.50 13.90
C MET A 1 6.67 -17.25 13.11
N VAL A 2 7.37 -16.11 13.19
CA VAL A 2 6.97 -14.81 12.57
C VAL A 2 6.36 -14.94 11.17
N GLY A 3 6.99 -15.68 10.24
CA GLY A 3 6.51 -15.86 8.87
C GLY A 3 5.10 -16.48 8.73
N LEU A 4 4.65 -17.29 9.70
CA LEU A 4 3.31 -17.88 9.66
C LEU A 4 2.23 -16.81 9.91
N TYR A 5 2.47 -15.92 10.89
CA TYR A 5 1.54 -14.84 11.26
C TYR A 5 1.48 -13.72 10.21
N SER A 6 2.60 -13.40 9.54
CA SER A 6 2.57 -12.48 8.40
C SER A 6 1.77 -13.07 7.24
N THR A 7 1.91 -14.37 6.96
CA THR A 7 1.14 -15.04 5.89
C THR A 7 -0.37 -15.05 6.19
N ILE A 8 -0.78 -15.31 7.43
CA ILE A 8 -2.20 -15.30 7.83
C ILE A 8 -2.83 -13.91 7.66
N THR A 9 -2.16 -12.86 8.13
CA THR A 9 -2.68 -11.48 8.00
C THR A 9 -2.70 -10.99 6.56
N GLU A 10 -1.69 -11.35 5.75
CA GLU A 10 -1.63 -11.01 4.32
C GLU A 10 -2.63 -11.80 3.45
N ALA A 11 -3.08 -12.98 3.87
CA ALA A 11 -4.14 -13.75 3.20
C ALA A 11 -5.57 -13.37 3.66
N LEU A 12 -5.76 -13.05 4.95
CA LEU A 12 -7.05 -12.63 5.51
C LEU A 12 -7.52 -11.29 4.92
N HIS A 13 -6.61 -10.31 4.84
CA HIS A 13 -6.88 -8.96 4.35
C HIS A 13 -7.55 -8.88 2.96
N PRO A 14 -7.00 -9.46 1.86
CA PRO A 14 -7.66 -9.43 0.56
C PRO A 14 -8.95 -10.27 0.55
N SER A 15 -9.05 -11.31 1.39
CA SER A 15 -10.27 -12.10 1.55
C SER A 15 -11.41 -11.27 2.15
N LEU A 16 -11.13 -10.44 3.16
CA LEU A 16 -12.08 -9.48 3.73
C LEU A 16 -12.50 -8.40 2.71
N VAL A 17 -11.59 -7.94 1.86
CA VAL A 17 -11.95 -7.03 0.74
C VAL A 17 -12.94 -7.70 -0.21
N VAL A 18 -12.70 -8.95 -0.63
CA VAL A 18 -13.62 -9.70 -1.50
C VAL A 18 -15.00 -9.89 -0.85
N ILE A 19 -15.04 -10.29 0.42
CA ILE A 19 -16.29 -10.46 1.18
C ILE A 19 -17.05 -9.13 1.29
N THR A 20 -16.36 -8.04 1.61
CA THR A 20 -16.98 -6.71 1.74
C THR A 20 -17.54 -6.21 0.41
N LEU A 21 -16.81 -6.38 -0.71
CA LEU A 21 -17.28 -6.06 -2.07
C LEU A 21 -18.51 -6.91 -2.46
N PHE A 22 -18.52 -8.20 -2.12
CA PHE A 22 -19.67 -9.08 -2.37
C PHE A 22 -20.90 -8.64 -1.57
N LEU A 23 -20.74 -8.33 -0.28
CA LEU A 23 -21.83 -7.85 0.58
C LEU A 23 -22.36 -6.49 0.09
N PHE A 24 -21.48 -5.57 -0.31
CA PHE A 24 -21.85 -4.29 -0.91
C PHE A 24 -22.66 -4.46 -2.21
N TYR A 25 -22.24 -5.37 -3.09
CA TYR A 25 -23.00 -5.72 -4.30
C TYR A 25 -24.37 -6.34 -3.98
N LYS A 26 -24.47 -7.23 -2.98
CA LYS A 26 -25.76 -7.78 -2.52
C LYS A 26 -26.66 -6.67 -1.94
N ALA A 27 -26.09 -5.72 -1.20
CA ALA A 27 -26.80 -4.59 -0.63
C ALA A 27 -27.35 -3.65 -1.72
N LEU A 28 -26.53 -3.27 -2.70
CA LEU A 28 -26.96 -2.50 -3.88
C LEU A 28 -28.03 -3.21 -4.72
N LYS A 29 -27.96 -4.55 -4.86
CA LYS A 29 -28.91 -5.32 -5.69
C LYS A 29 -30.23 -5.61 -4.98
N LYS A 30 -30.22 -5.83 -3.66
CA LYS A 30 -31.42 -6.21 -2.89
C LYS A 30 -32.07 -5.06 -2.12
N MET A 31 -31.32 -3.99 -1.80
CA MET A 31 -31.74 -2.85 -0.97
C MET A 31 -32.32 -3.21 0.42
N GLN A 32 -32.12 -4.44 0.91
CA GLN A 32 -32.54 -4.84 2.27
C GLN A 32 -31.50 -4.36 3.29
N THR A 33 -31.98 -3.82 4.42
CA THR A 33 -31.19 -3.22 5.50
C THR A 33 -30.09 -4.15 6.04
N GLY A 34 -30.38 -5.44 6.20
CA GLY A 34 -29.44 -6.44 6.68
C GLY A 34 -28.17 -6.59 5.82
N TRP A 35 -28.24 -6.42 4.49
CA TRP A 35 -27.04 -6.47 3.64
C TRP A 35 -26.16 -5.24 3.81
N TRP A 36 -26.77 -4.07 4.04
CA TRP A 36 -26.02 -2.84 4.36
C TRP A 36 -25.33 -2.95 5.71
N MET A 37 -26.02 -3.46 6.74
CA MET A 37 -25.44 -3.69 8.07
C MET A 37 -24.32 -4.74 8.06
N LEU A 38 -24.51 -5.87 7.37
CA LEU A 38 -23.46 -6.89 7.19
C LEU A 38 -22.26 -6.34 6.40
N CYS A 39 -22.50 -5.50 5.39
CA CYS A 39 -21.45 -4.82 4.65
C CYS A 39 -20.66 -3.84 5.55
N GLY A 40 -21.34 -3.09 6.43
CA GLY A 40 -20.71 -2.24 7.44
C GLY A 40 -19.84 -3.02 8.43
N LEU A 41 -20.36 -4.12 8.99
CA LEU A 41 -19.61 -5.01 9.90
C LEU A 41 -18.36 -5.59 9.21
N SER A 42 -18.51 -6.07 7.97
CA SER A 42 -17.40 -6.57 7.15
C SER A 42 -16.37 -5.49 6.84
N ALA A 43 -16.83 -4.27 6.52
CA ALA A 43 -15.96 -3.13 6.25
C ALA A 43 -15.18 -2.68 7.50
N ALA A 44 -15.80 -2.73 8.69
CA ALA A 44 -15.11 -2.44 9.95
C ALA A 44 -14.06 -3.50 10.26
N ALA A 45 -14.37 -4.80 10.11
CA ALA A 45 -13.38 -5.86 10.32
C ALA A 45 -12.20 -5.74 9.34
N MET A 46 -12.49 -5.47 8.07
CA MET A 46 -11.51 -5.17 7.02
C MET A 46 -10.62 -3.96 7.41
N VAL A 47 -11.20 -2.88 7.94
CA VAL A 47 -10.46 -1.68 8.38
C VAL A 47 -9.65 -1.90 9.66
N LEU A 48 -10.14 -2.69 10.63
CA LEU A 48 -9.36 -3.07 11.81
C LEU A 48 -8.18 -3.99 11.46
N THR A 49 -8.28 -4.81 10.41
CA THR A 49 -7.11 -5.60 9.94
C THR A 49 -6.07 -4.77 9.21
N ARG A 50 -6.46 -3.71 8.47
CA ARG A 50 -5.55 -2.70 7.89
C ARG A 50 -6.23 -1.33 7.73
N PRO A 51 -5.72 -0.24 8.36
CA PRO A 51 -6.27 1.11 8.24
C PRO A 51 -6.50 1.62 6.81
N LEU A 52 -5.63 1.26 5.87
CA LEU A 52 -5.71 1.68 4.47
C LEU A 52 -6.98 1.23 3.73
N ASN A 53 -7.72 0.26 4.28
CA ASN A 53 -9.02 -0.14 3.76
C ASN A 53 -10.11 0.96 3.93
N LEU A 54 -9.83 2.02 4.70
CA LEU A 54 -10.67 3.23 4.73
C LEU A 54 -10.90 3.82 3.33
N PHE A 55 -9.95 3.66 2.40
CA PHE A 55 -10.11 4.13 1.02
C PHE A 55 -11.19 3.37 0.24
N LEU A 56 -11.51 2.13 0.62
CA LEU A 56 -12.66 1.41 0.06
C LEU A 56 -13.97 1.90 0.67
N ILE A 57 -13.98 2.26 1.96
CA ILE A 57 -15.15 2.91 2.60
C ILE A 57 -15.41 4.28 1.97
N LEU A 58 -14.37 5.07 1.70
CA LEU A 58 -14.47 6.33 0.96
C LEU A 58 -15.08 6.10 -0.44
N ALA A 59 -14.65 5.06 -1.16
CA ALA A 59 -15.19 4.72 -2.46
C ALA A 59 -16.65 4.23 -2.41
N PHE A 60 -17.05 3.50 -1.35
CA PHE A 60 -18.46 3.22 -1.07
C PHE A 60 -19.26 4.49 -0.80
N ALA A 61 -18.75 5.40 0.03
CA ALA A 61 -19.42 6.66 0.37
C ALA A 61 -19.63 7.56 -0.86
N VAL A 62 -18.62 7.72 -1.72
CA VAL A 62 -18.72 8.47 -2.98
C VAL A 62 -19.76 7.83 -3.93
N LEU A 63 -19.80 6.50 -4.03
CA LEU A 63 -20.81 5.82 -4.85
C LEU A 63 -22.22 5.93 -4.25
N VAL A 64 -22.39 5.80 -2.93
CA VAL A 64 -23.69 5.96 -2.26
C VAL A 64 -24.19 7.39 -2.40
N LEU A 65 -23.32 8.41 -2.28
CA LEU A 65 -23.65 9.81 -2.52
C LEU A 65 -24.08 10.06 -3.98
N TYR A 66 -23.35 9.50 -4.95
CA TYR A 66 -23.75 9.55 -6.37
C TYR A 66 -25.13 8.91 -6.60
N LEU A 67 -25.42 7.79 -5.94
CA LEU A 67 -26.72 7.11 -6.05
C LEU A 67 -27.85 7.88 -5.33
N LEU A 68 -27.58 8.49 -4.18
CA LEU A 68 -28.51 9.38 -3.48
C LEU A 68 -28.92 10.57 -4.38
N ILE A 69 -27.94 11.24 -5.01
CA ILE A 69 -28.19 12.34 -5.95
C ILE A 69 -28.98 11.89 -7.18
N ARG A 70 -28.75 10.66 -7.67
CA ARG A 70 -29.37 10.14 -8.92
C ARG A 70 -30.66 9.33 -8.73
N ARG A 71 -31.00 8.90 -7.52
CA ARG A 71 -32.11 7.97 -7.21
C ARG A 71 -32.87 8.28 -5.91
N GLY A 72 -32.48 9.31 -5.17
CA GLY A 72 -33.20 9.82 -4.00
C GLY A 72 -32.94 9.06 -2.69
N TRP A 73 -33.74 9.41 -1.69
CA TRP A 73 -33.55 9.11 -0.26
C TRP A 73 -33.44 7.63 0.13
N SER A 74 -33.77 6.68 -0.75
CA SER A 74 -33.55 5.24 -0.52
C SER A 74 -32.08 4.87 -0.33
N TYR A 75 -31.15 5.71 -0.80
CA TYR A 75 -29.71 5.55 -0.55
C TYR A 75 -29.20 6.26 0.71
N PHE A 76 -30.00 7.14 1.32
CA PHE A 76 -29.67 7.76 2.62
C PHE A 76 -29.81 6.73 3.75
N SER A 77 -30.93 6.00 3.79
CA SER A 77 -31.13 4.92 4.77
C SER A 77 -30.12 3.78 4.58
N ALA A 78 -29.75 3.45 3.34
CA ALA A 78 -28.66 2.53 3.03
C ALA A 78 -27.33 2.96 3.69
N GLY A 79 -26.98 4.25 3.59
CA GLY A 79 -25.83 4.82 4.27
C GLY A 79 -25.92 4.72 5.80
N LEU A 80 -27.09 5.00 6.39
CA LEU A 80 -27.30 4.86 7.84
C LEU A 80 -27.12 3.40 8.31
N TYR A 81 -27.72 2.42 7.64
CA TYR A 81 -27.57 1.01 8.04
C TYR A 81 -26.13 0.48 7.85
N PHE A 82 -25.40 0.98 6.85
CA PHE A 82 -23.97 0.72 6.71
C PHE A 82 -23.18 1.31 7.88
N SER A 83 -23.42 2.57 8.25
CA SER A 83 -22.76 3.23 9.38
C SER A 83 -23.06 2.56 10.73
N VAL A 84 -24.30 2.10 10.95
CA VAL A 84 -24.64 1.28 12.14
C VAL A 84 -23.82 -0.01 12.16
N GLY A 85 -23.76 -0.74 11.05
CA GLY A 85 -22.93 -1.94 10.92
C GLY A 85 -21.45 -1.68 11.18
N LEU A 86 -20.92 -0.54 10.71
CA LEU A 86 -19.54 -0.13 10.92
C LEU A 86 -19.25 0.18 12.41
N LEU A 87 -20.12 0.97 13.04
CA LEU A 87 -19.97 1.43 14.42
C LEU A 87 -20.10 0.31 15.44
N LEU A 88 -20.92 -0.73 15.16
CA LEU A 88 -21.05 -1.91 16.04
C LEU A 88 -19.72 -2.61 16.34
N LEU A 89 -18.72 -2.51 15.43
CA LEU A 89 -17.39 -3.09 15.63
C LEU A 89 -16.32 -2.03 15.98
N LEU A 90 -16.37 -0.85 15.36
CA LEU A 90 -15.37 0.21 15.61
C LEU A 90 -15.56 0.89 16.98
N LEU A 91 -16.80 1.07 17.45
CA LEU A 91 -17.06 1.80 18.70
C LEU A 91 -16.54 1.03 19.94
N PRO A 92 -16.79 -0.28 20.13
CA PRO A 92 -16.20 -1.02 21.25
C PRO A 92 -14.67 -1.01 21.25
N TRP A 93 -14.05 -1.12 20.06
CA TRP A 93 -12.60 -1.02 19.89
C TRP A 93 -12.06 0.37 20.30
N THR A 94 -12.72 1.44 19.82
CA THR A 94 -12.37 2.82 20.14
C THR A 94 -12.49 3.11 21.64
N VAL A 95 -13.60 2.69 22.27
CA VAL A 95 -13.83 2.84 23.72
C VAL A 95 -12.77 2.10 24.53
N ARG A 96 -12.41 0.87 24.12
CA ARG A 96 -11.34 0.07 24.75
C ARG A 96 -9.96 0.71 24.61
N ASN A 97 -9.67 1.37 23.48
CA ASN A 97 -8.40 2.08 23.29
C ASN A 97 -8.32 3.37 24.12
N TYR A 98 -9.44 4.10 24.22
CA TYR A 98 -9.55 5.28 25.07
C TYR A 98 -9.39 4.92 26.55
N SER A 99 -10.10 3.90 27.04
CA SER A 99 -10.04 3.49 28.46
C SER A 99 -8.68 2.96 28.91
N ILE A 100 -7.85 2.44 27.98
CA ILE A 100 -6.49 1.96 28.29
C ILE A 100 -5.44 3.06 28.11
N THR A 101 -5.66 4.07 27.26
CA THR A 101 -4.58 4.97 26.80
C THR A 101 -4.86 6.47 26.88
N GLY A 102 -6.06 6.88 27.29
CA GLY A 102 -6.49 8.30 27.37
C GLY A 102 -6.82 8.97 26.03
N ASP A 103 -6.38 8.39 24.90
CA ASP A 103 -6.50 8.99 23.57
C ASP A 103 -7.63 8.36 22.72
N LEU A 104 -8.22 9.15 21.84
CA LEU A 104 -9.29 8.70 20.93
C LEU A 104 -8.73 7.96 19.70
N ILE A 105 -8.31 6.69 19.87
CA ILE A 105 -7.79 5.87 18.76
C ILE A 105 -8.87 4.96 18.18
N VAL A 106 -9.35 5.32 16.99
CA VAL A 106 -10.35 4.53 16.22
C VAL A 106 -9.74 3.27 15.60
N LEU A 107 -8.42 3.25 15.34
CA LEU A 107 -7.71 2.19 14.63
C LEU A 107 -6.51 1.65 15.44
N GLU A 108 -5.31 1.68 14.87
CA GLU A 108 -4.05 1.29 15.50
C GLU A 108 -3.41 2.51 16.20
N LYS A 109 -2.83 2.33 17.40
CA LYS A 109 -2.05 3.38 18.07
C LYS A 109 -0.56 3.11 17.88
N PHE A 110 0.15 4.06 17.29
CA PHE A 110 1.60 4.13 17.37
C PHE A 110 1.97 4.88 18.66
N TYR A 111 2.43 4.15 19.67
CA TYR A 111 2.93 4.74 20.89
C TYR A 111 4.27 5.44 20.59
N HIS A 112 4.43 6.66 21.10
CA HIS A 112 5.67 7.43 20.96
C HIS A 112 6.19 7.54 19.52
N GLU A 113 5.29 7.67 18.54
CA GLU A 113 5.60 7.78 17.10
C GLU A 113 6.35 6.60 16.47
N ASP A 114 6.48 5.45 17.15
CA ASP A 114 7.08 4.23 16.56
C ASP A 114 5.99 3.28 16.03
N PRO A 115 5.78 3.19 14.70
CA PRO A 115 4.89 2.19 14.09
C PRO A 115 5.49 0.78 14.02
N MET A 116 6.70 0.56 14.52
CA MET A 116 7.42 -0.72 14.44
C MET A 116 8.17 -1.02 15.75
N ILE A 117 9.26 -1.79 15.69
CA ILE A 117 10.12 -2.15 16.83
C ILE A 117 11.43 -1.35 16.86
N TRP A 118 11.54 -0.32 16.02
CA TRP A 118 12.82 0.18 15.52
C TRP A 118 13.32 1.45 16.20
N GLY A 119 12.46 2.19 16.89
CA GLY A 119 12.76 3.51 17.44
C GLY A 119 12.35 4.67 16.54
N LYS A 120 12.07 5.82 17.16
CA LYS A 120 11.80 7.10 16.48
C LYS A 120 12.94 7.47 15.52
N GLY A 121 14.19 7.32 15.95
CA GLY A 121 15.37 7.70 15.16
C GLY A 121 15.46 6.95 13.83
N GLN A 122 15.23 5.63 13.84
CA GLN A 122 15.22 4.81 12.63
C GLN A 122 14.02 5.11 11.73
N ASN A 123 12.85 5.42 12.30
CA ASN A 123 11.69 5.84 11.51
C ASN A 123 11.92 7.20 10.83
N ALA A 124 12.57 8.15 11.53
CA ALA A 124 12.99 9.44 10.96
C ALA A 124 14.05 9.25 9.85
N PHE A 125 15.07 8.42 10.06
CA PHE A 125 16.05 8.06 9.02
C PHE A 125 15.41 7.44 7.77
N ARG A 126 14.47 6.50 7.97
CA ARG A 126 13.69 5.87 6.91
C ARG A 126 12.76 6.87 6.20
N GLY A 127 12.25 7.87 6.91
CA GLY A 127 11.49 9.01 6.38
C GLY A 127 12.34 9.98 5.55
N TRP A 128 13.55 10.31 6.03
CA TRP A 128 14.55 11.12 5.33
C TRP A 128 14.95 10.49 4.01
N TRP A 129 15.25 9.19 3.98
CA TRP A 129 15.54 8.49 2.73
C TRP A 129 14.34 8.55 1.77
N SER A 130 13.13 8.29 2.28
CA SER A 130 11.85 8.44 1.57
C SER A 130 11.54 9.87 1.06
N ALA A 131 12.38 10.88 1.35
CA ALA A 131 12.31 12.19 0.71
C ALA A 131 12.80 12.15 -0.75
N TRP A 132 13.83 11.35 -1.04
CA TRP A 132 14.64 11.45 -2.27
C TRP A 132 14.76 10.16 -3.10
N ASP A 133 14.57 8.99 -2.50
CA ASP A 133 14.47 7.69 -3.18
C ASP A 133 13.68 6.66 -2.34
N ARG A 134 13.53 5.42 -2.83
CA ARG A 134 12.98 4.34 -1.98
C ARG A 134 13.98 3.97 -0.86
N PRO A 135 13.56 3.94 0.41
CA PRO A 135 14.41 3.51 1.51
C PRO A 135 14.85 2.06 1.37
N ARG A 136 16.13 1.83 1.67
CA ARG A 136 16.71 0.52 2.05
C ARG A 136 17.25 0.58 3.49
N ALA A 137 16.66 1.47 4.29
CA ALA A 137 17.13 1.86 5.62
C ALA A 137 17.16 0.71 6.62
N GLU A 138 16.38 -0.35 6.41
CA GLU A 138 16.39 -1.55 7.24
C GLU A 138 17.70 -2.33 7.10
N LEU A 139 18.29 -2.38 5.90
CA LEU A 139 19.53 -3.14 5.69
C LEU A 139 20.67 -2.52 6.51
N LEU A 140 20.80 -1.18 6.45
CA LEU A 140 21.75 -0.46 7.28
C LEU A 140 21.37 -0.54 8.76
N GLY A 141 20.10 -0.36 9.12
CA GLY A 141 19.63 -0.50 10.52
C GLY A 141 19.92 -1.88 11.13
N PHE A 142 19.78 -2.97 10.35
CA PHE A 142 20.19 -4.31 10.78
C PHE A 142 21.71 -4.44 10.98
N GLN A 143 22.52 -3.69 10.23
CA GLN A 143 23.98 -3.63 10.43
C GLN A 143 24.33 -2.83 11.69
N LEU A 144 23.76 -1.62 11.87
CA LEU A 144 24.01 -0.76 13.04
C LEU A 144 23.64 -1.42 14.38
N ILE A 145 22.65 -2.33 14.38
CA ILE A 145 22.21 -3.06 15.58
C ILE A 145 23.07 -4.32 15.87
N ARG A 146 23.85 -4.83 14.90
CA ARG A 146 24.47 -6.16 14.99
C ARG A 146 25.98 -6.22 14.78
N GLY A 147 26.57 -5.27 14.06
CA GLY A 147 28.00 -5.29 13.73
C GLY A 147 28.88 -4.79 14.88
N ALA A 148 30.16 -5.12 14.82
CA ALA A 148 31.19 -4.51 15.67
C ALA A 148 31.38 -3.01 15.32
N GLU A 149 32.10 -2.27 16.18
CA GLU A 149 32.30 -0.81 16.01
C GLU A 149 32.97 -0.45 14.69
N GLU A 150 34.00 -1.20 14.31
CA GLU A 150 34.77 -0.99 13.09
C GLU A 150 33.94 -1.35 11.85
N GLU A 151 33.19 -2.46 11.90
CA GLU A 151 32.29 -2.90 10.83
C GLU A 151 31.15 -1.91 10.58
N THR A 152 30.56 -1.37 11.65
CA THR A 152 29.45 -0.42 11.59
C THR A 152 29.90 0.96 11.15
N THR A 153 31.04 1.45 11.66
CA THR A 153 31.66 2.69 11.17
C THR A 153 32.01 2.59 9.68
N TYR A 154 32.63 1.49 9.25
CA TYR A 154 32.91 1.23 7.84
C TYR A 154 31.63 1.13 6.99
N ALA A 155 30.57 0.51 7.50
CA ALA A 155 29.27 0.44 6.80
C ALA A 155 28.61 1.82 6.67
N ILE A 156 28.70 2.68 7.69
CA ILE A 156 28.27 4.08 7.64
C ILE A 156 29.08 4.84 6.58
N ASP A 157 30.41 4.75 6.61
CA ASP A 157 31.27 5.51 5.71
C ASP A 157 31.11 5.07 4.25
N ALA A 158 31.03 3.76 3.99
CA ALA A 158 30.72 3.21 2.67
C ALA A 158 29.32 3.63 2.19
N TYR A 159 28.31 3.61 3.07
CA TYR A 159 26.97 4.08 2.74
C TYR A 159 26.95 5.58 2.43
N VAL A 160 27.52 6.41 3.29
CA VAL A 160 27.58 7.88 3.14
C VAL A 160 28.36 8.27 1.90
N ALA A 161 29.44 7.56 1.54
CA ALA A 161 30.14 7.73 0.27
C ALA A 161 29.28 7.35 -0.95
N SER A 162 28.48 6.28 -0.85
CA SER A 162 27.59 5.82 -1.93
C SER A 162 26.43 6.76 -2.26
N LEU A 163 26.09 7.71 -1.37
CA LEU A 163 24.96 8.63 -1.59
C LEU A 163 25.13 9.47 -2.87
N PRO A 164 24.10 9.56 -3.73
CA PRO A 164 24.16 10.39 -4.92
C PRO A 164 24.05 11.88 -4.55
N ALA A 165 24.71 12.76 -5.30
CA ALA A 165 24.72 14.20 -5.01
C ALA A 165 23.31 14.83 -4.90
N TYR A 166 22.32 14.29 -5.64
CA TYR A 166 20.93 14.75 -5.55
C TYR A 166 20.21 14.40 -4.24
N ALA A 167 20.83 13.60 -3.36
CA ALA A 167 20.34 13.28 -2.01
C ALA A 167 20.93 14.19 -0.92
N LEU A 168 21.84 15.09 -1.29
CA LEU A 168 22.57 16.01 -0.41
C LEU A 168 22.15 17.45 -0.75
N GLN A 169 20.87 17.76 -0.56
CA GLN A 169 20.27 19.04 -1.00
C GLN A 169 19.98 19.89 0.23
N GLY A 170 20.94 20.75 0.59
CA GLY A 170 20.89 21.62 1.78
C GLY A 170 21.88 21.25 2.89
N TYR A 171 22.51 20.08 2.83
CA TYR A 171 23.41 19.52 3.85
C TYR A 171 24.56 18.72 3.25
N SER A 172 25.60 18.46 4.04
CA SER A 172 26.78 17.72 3.63
C SER A 172 26.66 16.21 3.83
N ARG A 173 27.67 15.45 3.36
CA ARG A 173 27.84 14.03 3.71
C ARG A 173 28.07 13.84 5.21
N GLU A 174 28.77 14.77 5.87
CA GLU A 174 29.11 14.67 7.29
C GLU A 174 27.87 14.85 8.18
N ASP A 175 26.87 15.63 7.75
CA ASP A 175 25.62 15.76 8.49
C ASP A 175 24.81 14.46 8.45
N VAL A 176 24.81 13.75 7.32
CA VAL A 176 24.21 12.40 7.26
C VAL A 176 25.01 11.39 8.10
N ARG A 177 26.34 11.46 8.06
CA ARG A 177 27.26 10.63 8.85
C ARG A 177 27.00 10.78 10.36
N ARG A 178 26.92 12.02 10.84
CA ARG A 178 26.63 12.36 12.25
C ARG A 178 25.31 11.78 12.73
N GLY A 179 24.26 11.87 11.91
CA GLY A 179 22.95 11.29 12.23
C GLY A 179 22.96 9.76 12.31
N LEU A 180 23.77 9.09 11.49
CA LEU A 180 23.93 7.64 11.50
C LEU A 180 24.75 7.14 12.69
N LEU A 181 25.80 7.87 13.08
CA LEU A 181 26.58 7.57 14.28
C LEU A 181 25.71 7.75 15.54
N ALA A 182 24.99 8.86 15.67
CA ALA A 182 24.06 9.07 16.78
C ALA A 182 22.95 7.99 16.85
N LEU A 183 22.47 7.51 15.69
CA LEU A 183 21.54 6.39 15.60
C LEU A 183 22.15 5.06 16.10
N GLN A 184 23.40 4.78 15.72
CA GLN A 184 24.17 3.64 16.22
C GLN A 184 24.42 3.71 17.73
N ASP A 185 24.84 4.86 18.24
CA ASP A 185 25.10 5.07 19.67
C ASP A 185 23.82 4.93 20.50
N CYS A 186 22.68 5.41 19.96
CA CYS A 186 21.38 5.20 20.58
C CYS A 186 20.95 3.71 20.59
N TYR A 187 21.27 2.95 19.53
CA TYR A 187 21.06 1.50 19.54
C TYR A 187 21.94 0.78 20.57
N ARG A 188 23.21 1.16 20.68
CA ARG A 188 24.15 0.62 21.69
C ARG A 188 23.64 0.88 23.10
N PHE A 189 23.30 2.13 23.42
CA PHE A 189 22.68 2.51 24.68
C PHE A 189 21.44 1.67 25.00
N LYS A 190 20.53 1.47 24.03
CA LYS A 190 19.33 0.62 24.21
C LYS A 190 19.65 -0.86 24.47
N LEU A 191 20.76 -1.38 23.96
CA LEU A 191 21.21 -2.75 24.22
C LEU A 191 21.89 -2.87 25.59
N GLU A 192 22.80 -1.95 25.92
CA GLU A 192 23.53 -1.91 27.20
C GLU A 192 22.60 -1.71 28.41
N GLN A 193 21.58 -0.85 28.28
CA GLN A 193 20.56 -0.63 29.31
C GLN A 193 19.49 -1.74 29.35
N GLY A 194 19.60 -2.80 28.55
CA GLY A 194 18.64 -3.91 28.50
C GLY A 194 17.25 -3.56 27.96
N ILE A 195 17.06 -2.34 27.44
CA ILE A 195 15.78 -1.85 26.86
C ILE A 195 15.40 -2.67 25.62
N GLY A 196 16.42 -2.99 24.80
CA GLY A 196 16.30 -3.76 23.57
C GLY A 196 15.72 -2.99 22.38
N ILE A 197 15.59 -3.69 21.27
CA ILE A 197 15.02 -3.19 20.02
C ILE A 197 13.56 -3.65 19.95
N ARG A 198 12.68 -2.83 20.53
CA ARG A 198 11.24 -3.08 20.65
C ARG A 198 10.45 -1.78 20.57
N ALA A 199 9.15 -1.92 20.29
CA ALA A 199 8.19 -0.83 20.44
C ALA A 199 8.07 -0.42 21.92
N TYR A 200 7.79 0.86 22.16
CA TYR A 200 7.51 1.40 23.49
C TYR A 200 6.03 1.23 23.85
N GLY A 201 5.75 0.82 25.08
CA GLY A 201 4.39 0.64 25.61
C GLY A 201 3.77 1.91 26.20
N PRO A 202 2.46 1.89 26.53
CA PRO A 202 1.83 2.94 27.31
C PRO A 202 2.55 3.14 28.65
N GLY A 203 2.93 4.38 28.95
CA GLY A 203 3.62 4.76 30.19
C GLY A 203 5.14 4.61 30.16
N GLU A 204 5.73 4.02 29.12
CA GLU A 204 7.19 4.02 28.95
C GLU A 204 7.68 5.37 28.42
N THR A 205 8.94 5.71 28.70
CA THR A 205 9.61 6.91 28.16
C THR A 205 10.78 6.47 27.28
N PRO A 206 10.78 6.78 25.96
CA PRO A 206 11.94 6.53 25.10
C PRO A 206 13.17 7.31 25.59
N PRO A 207 14.40 6.77 25.44
CA PRO A 207 15.62 7.49 25.81
C PRO A 207 15.81 8.73 24.93
N LEU A 208 16.46 9.78 25.49
CA LEU A 208 16.59 11.09 24.83
C LEU A 208 17.23 11.01 23.42
N CYS A 209 18.18 10.09 23.22
CA CYS A 209 18.82 9.85 21.93
C CYS A 209 17.84 9.48 20.79
N GLU A 210 16.68 8.88 21.09
CA GLU A 210 15.65 8.60 20.09
C GLU A 210 15.03 9.88 19.54
N GLU A 211 14.89 10.91 20.37
CA GLU A 211 14.36 12.21 19.96
C GLU A 211 15.46 13.05 19.29
N GLU A 212 16.69 13.05 19.80
CA GLU A 212 17.84 13.73 19.18
C GLU A 212 18.08 13.25 17.75
N VAL A 213 18.15 11.93 17.54
CA VAL A 213 18.32 11.30 16.22
C VAL A 213 17.10 11.57 15.32
N LYS A 214 15.88 11.55 15.88
CA LYS A 214 14.66 11.92 15.15
C LYS A 214 14.73 13.35 14.65
N GLN A 215 15.02 14.32 15.51
CA GLN A 215 15.06 15.74 15.12
C GLN A 215 16.14 16.00 14.07
N HIS A 216 17.34 15.42 14.22
CA HIS A 216 18.40 15.50 13.22
C HIS A 216 17.95 15.03 11.82
N PHE A 217 17.30 13.86 11.72
CA PHE A 217 16.79 13.39 10.42
C PHE A 217 15.55 14.16 9.92
N LEU A 218 14.74 14.75 10.80
CA LEU A 218 13.67 15.67 10.40
C LEU A 218 14.23 16.96 9.82
N GLU A 219 15.25 17.56 10.43
CA GLU A 219 15.94 18.75 9.92
C GLU A 219 16.53 18.53 8.52
N LEU A 220 17.26 17.42 8.33
CA LEU A 220 17.74 17.01 6.99
C LEU A 220 16.58 16.81 6.00
N THR A 221 15.40 16.37 6.47
CA THR A 221 14.21 16.20 5.62
C THR A 221 13.57 17.53 5.22
N GLU A 222 13.49 18.51 6.13
CA GLU A 222 13.00 19.86 5.79
C GLU A 222 13.97 20.63 4.90
N GLN A 223 15.29 20.52 5.16
CA GLN A 223 16.33 21.08 4.29
C GLN A 223 16.23 20.48 2.87
N PHE A 224 16.00 19.17 2.76
CA PHE A 224 15.76 18.53 1.46
C PHE A 224 14.51 19.07 0.75
N LYS A 225 13.39 19.25 1.48
CA LYS A 225 12.16 19.81 0.93
C LYS A 225 12.36 21.23 0.39
N ALA A 226 13.07 22.08 1.14
CA ALA A 226 13.34 23.46 0.77
C ALA A 226 14.23 23.57 -0.49
N ASN A 227 15.27 22.74 -0.59
CA ASN A 227 16.24 22.81 -1.68
C ASN A 227 15.84 22.00 -2.92
N ALA A 228 15.02 20.93 -2.78
CA ALA A 228 14.62 20.05 -3.88
C ALA A 228 13.10 19.77 -3.96
N PRO A 229 12.22 20.79 -3.88
CA PRO A 229 10.77 20.59 -3.74
C PRO A 229 10.15 19.79 -4.88
N PHE A 230 10.50 20.06 -6.14
CA PHE A 230 9.98 19.29 -7.28
C PHE A 230 10.36 17.80 -7.21
N ARG A 231 11.54 17.48 -6.67
CA ARG A 231 11.95 16.09 -6.43
C ARG A 231 11.10 15.46 -5.32
N TYR A 232 10.97 16.14 -4.19
CA TYR A 232 10.22 15.66 -3.01
C TYR A 232 8.70 15.49 -3.26
N TYR A 233 8.08 16.41 -3.99
CA TYR A 233 6.63 16.44 -4.22
C TYR A 233 6.17 15.80 -5.53
N VAL A 234 7.05 15.58 -6.52
CA VAL A 234 6.68 15.01 -7.83
C VAL A 234 7.52 13.79 -8.20
N ILE A 235 8.85 13.90 -8.24
CA ILE A 235 9.70 12.79 -8.73
C ILE A 235 9.68 11.59 -7.78
N THR A 236 9.85 11.78 -6.47
CA THR A 236 9.86 10.68 -5.49
C THR A 236 8.50 9.95 -5.44
N PRO A 237 7.34 10.64 -5.36
CA PRO A 237 6.03 10.00 -5.51
C PRO A 237 5.87 9.17 -6.79
N LEU A 238 6.31 9.68 -7.94
CA LEU A 238 6.23 8.95 -9.22
C LEU A 238 7.19 7.75 -9.30
N LYS A 239 8.38 7.83 -8.68
CA LYS A 239 9.27 6.67 -8.50
C LYS A 239 8.59 5.57 -7.67
N LEU A 240 8.04 5.92 -6.50
CA LEU A 240 7.35 4.98 -5.62
C LEU A 240 6.15 4.34 -6.34
N TYR A 241 5.35 5.14 -7.08
CA TYR A 241 4.24 4.64 -7.87
C TYR A 241 4.68 3.67 -8.98
N LYS A 242 5.79 3.97 -9.68
CA LYS A 242 6.40 3.07 -10.67
C LYS A 242 6.73 1.72 -10.03
N GLU A 243 7.27 1.70 -8.82
CA GLU A 243 7.61 0.46 -8.11
C GLU A 243 6.39 -0.35 -7.63
N PHE A 244 5.20 0.24 -7.54
CA PHE A 244 3.93 -0.50 -7.34
C PHE A 244 3.35 -1.09 -8.64
N ILE A 245 3.84 -0.69 -9.82
CA ILE A 245 3.41 -1.25 -11.11
C ILE A 245 4.42 -2.31 -11.60
N PHE A 246 5.71 -2.00 -11.50
CA PHE A 246 6.80 -2.76 -12.13
C PHE A 246 7.52 -3.65 -11.10
N HIS A 247 6.80 -4.63 -10.55
CA HIS A 247 7.35 -5.65 -9.63
C HIS A 247 6.71 -7.02 -9.84
N SER A 248 7.42 -8.09 -9.44
CA SER A 248 6.90 -9.47 -9.46
C SER A 248 6.15 -9.87 -8.18
N TYR A 249 6.13 -9.02 -7.15
CA TYR A 249 5.59 -9.29 -5.80
C TYR A 249 6.18 -10.53 -5.10
N SER A 250 7.27 -11.10 -5.64
CA SER A 250 7.76 -12.42 -5.24
C SER A 250 8.67 -12.40 -4.01
N SER A 251 8.75 -11.31 -3.25
CA SER A 251 9.69 -11.15 -2.11
C SER A 251 9.44 -12.13 -0.96
N GLY A 252 8.18 -12.51 -0.71
CA GLY A 252 7.84 -13.51 0.32
C GLY A 252 8.17 -14.96 -0.05
N TYR A 253 8.54 -15.24 -1.30
CA TYR A 253 8.82 -16.59 -1.78
C TYR A 253 10.33 -16.83 -1.84
N ALA A 254 10.91 -17.43 -0.79
CA ALA A 254 12.36 -17.69 -0.70
C ALA A 254 12.90 -18.47 -1.92
N GLY A 255 12.16 -19.46 -2.45
CA GLY A 255 12.51 -20.19 -3.67
C GLY A 255 12.56 -19.35 -4.95
N LEU A 256 12.16 -18.08 -4.91
CA LEU A 256 12.30 -17.09 -5.98
C LEU A 256 13.30 -15.97 -5.63
N GLN A 257 14.05 -16.06 -4.53
CA GLN A 257 15.05 -15.09 -4.09
C GLN A 257 16.38 -15.80 -3.78
N PRO A 258 17.17 -16.16 -4.82
CA PRO A 258 18.44 -16.85 -4.66
C PRO A 258 19.48 -15.93 -3.99
N SER A 259 20.31 -16.50 -3.12
CA SER A 259 21.27 -15.77 -2.27
C SER A 259 22.70 -15.70 -2.81
N ALA A 260 23.04 -16.49 -3.84
CA ALA A 260 24.38 -16.52 -4.43
C ALA A 260 24.35 -16.66 -5.95
N ASP A 261 23.84 -17.79 -6.48
CA ASP A 261 24.11 -18.26 -7.85
C ASP A 261 23.29 -17.60 -8.97
N GLY A 262 22.70 -16.43 -8.71
CA GLY A 262 21.76 -15.79 -9.63
C GLY A 262 20.46 -16.57 -9.82
N TYR A 263 19.72 -16.27 -10.88
CA TYR A 263 18.40 -16.88 -11.15
C TYR A 263 18.50 -18.09 -12.07
N SER A 264 17.89 -19.20 -11.66
CA SER A 264 17.63 -20.31 -12.59
C SER A 264 16.60 -19.89 -13.65
N LEU A 265 16.63 -20.53 -14.83
CA LEU A 265 15.70 -20.23 -15.92
C LEU A 265 14.23 -20.32 -15.48
N LEU A 266 13.89 -21.29 -14.64
CA LEU A 266 12.53 -21.45 -14.10
C LEU A 266 12.16 -20.30 -13.15
N GLN A 267 13.06 -19.87 -12.26
CA GLN A 267 12.83 -18.70 -11.40
C GLN A 267 12.64 -17.43 -12.23
N LEU A 268 13.46 -17.24 -13.27
CA LEU A 268 13.38 -16.10 -14.18
C LEU A 268 12.06 -16.07 -14.95
N LEU A 269 11.61 -17.22 -15.48
CA LEU A 269 10.32 -17.34 -16.16
C LEU A 269 9.15 -17.04 -15.21
N ILE A 270 9.16 -17.58 -13.98
CA ILE A 270 8.12 -17.32 -12.98
C ILE A 270 8.10 -15.84 -12.57
N LYS A 271 9.26 -15.25 -12.25
CA LYS A 271 9.34 -13.82 -11.88
C LYS A 271 8.92 -12.90 -13.04
N THR A 272 9.26 -13.23 -14.28
CA THR A 272 8.83 -12.51 -15.49
C THR A 272 7.32 -12.62 -15.71
N GLY A 273 6.75 -13.82 -15.53
CA GLY A 273 5.30 -14.03 -15.61
C GLY A 273 4.51 -13.25 -14.55
N LEU A 274 4.98 -13.26 -13.29
CA LEU A 274 4.39 -12.49 -12.20
C LEU A 274 4.51 -10.97 -12.44
N TYR A 275 5.66 -10.50 -12.91
CA TYR A 275 5.88 -9.09 -13.27
C TYR A 275 4.96 -8.65 -14.43
N GLY A 276 4.87 -9.45 -15.48
CA GLY A 276 3.96 -9.20 -16.61
C GLY A 276 2.50 -9.17 -16.18
N LEU A 277 2.08 -10.11 -15.33
CA LEU A 277 0.74 -10.12 -14.74
C LEU A 277 0.48 -8.86 -13.90
N ASN A 278 1.45 -8.39 -13.10
CA ASN A 278 1.30 -7.17 -12.31
C ASN A 278 1.12 -5.93 -13.20
N VAL A 279 1.98 -5.77 -14.22
CA VAL A 279 1.86 -4.67 -15.19
C VAL A 279 0.52 -4.73 -15.93
N LEU A 280 0.04 -5.91 -16.31
CA LEU A 280 -1.29 -6.10 -16.93
C LEU A 280 -2.44 -5.78 -15.96
N LEU A 281 -2.34 -6.14 -14.68
CA LEU A 281 -3.32 -5.79 -13.65
C LEU A 281 -3.43 -4.27 -13.48
N HIS A 282 -2.31 -3.56 -13.38
CA HIS A 282 -2.30 -2.09 -13.28
C HIS A 282 -2.72 -1.40 -14.59
N ALA A 283 -2.35 -1.93 -15.76
CA ALA A 283 -2.89 -1.44 -17.03
C ALA A 283 -4.41 -1.67 -17.13
N SER A 284 -4.93 -2.76 -16.55
CA SER A 284 -6.33 -3.14 -16.68
C SER A 284 -7.31 -2.13 -16.07
N ILE A 285 -6.96 -1.54 -14.92
CA ILE A 285 -7.82 -0.54 -14.26
C ILE A 285 -7.89 0.75 -15.09
N PHE A 286 -6.78 1.22 -15.68
CA PHE A 286 -6.80 2.37 -16.59
C PHE A 286 -7.64 2.11 -17.85
N LEU A 287 -7.42 0.96 -18.50
CA LEU A 287 -8.19 0.56 -19.68
C LEU A 287 -9.68 0.37 -19.37
N PHE A 288 -10.03 -0.15 -18.18
CA PHE A 288 -11.41 -0.23 -17.71
C PHE A 288 -12.02 1.16 -17.49
N LEU A 289 -11.34 2.04 -16.74
CA LEU A 289 -11.80 3.40 -16.43
C LEU A 289 -12.00 4.26 -17.69
N LEU A 290 -11.22 4.04 -18.75
CA LEU A 290 -11.46 4.63 -20.06
C LEU A 290 -12.60 3.90 -20.80
N PHE A 291 -12.43 2.64 -21.16
CA PHE A 291 -13.22 1.98 -22.21
C PHE A 291 -14.49 1.25 -21.75
N ALA A 292 -14.73 1.04 -20.45
CA ALA A 292 -15.90 0.30 -19.95
C ALA A 292 -17.22 1.09 -20.04
N LYS A 293 -17.78 1.22 -21.26
CA LYS A 293 -19.06 1.88 -21.53
C LYS A 293 -20.19 1.28 -20.65
N GLY A 294 -21.04 2.14 -20.11
CA GLY A 294 -22.15 1.77 -19.22
C GLY A 294 -21.80 1.44 -17.77
N GLN A 295 -20.54 1.09 -17.44
CA GLN A 295 -20.13 0.63 -16.11
C GLN A 295 -19.86 1.77 -15.10
N VAL A 296 -20.73 2.79 -15.05
CA VAL A 296 -20.48 4.04 -14.31
C VAL A 296 -20.30 3.82 -12.81
N GLN A 297 -21.11 2.96 -12.20
CA GLN A 297 -21.04 2.66 -10.76
C GLN A 297 -19.70 1.97 -10.41
N GLN A 298 -19.27 1.03 -11.23
CA GLN A 298 -18.01 0.31 -11.09
C GLN A 298 -16.82 1.23 -11.35
N LYS A 299 -16.89 2.13 -12.34
CA LYS A 299 -15.85 3.15 -12.58
C LYS A 299 -15.68 4.09 -11.39
N ILE A 300 -16.78 4.53 -10.76
CA ILE A 300 -16.72 5.34 -9.53
C ILE A 300 -16.07 4.53 -8.40
N LEU A 301 -16.58 3.34 -8.08
CA LEU A 301 -16.05 2.53 -6.98
C LEU A 301 -14.57 2.15 -7.18
N PHE A 302 -14.23 1.59 -8.34
CA PHE A 302 -12.89 1.09 -8.62
C PHE A 302 -11.90 2.25 -8.81
N GLY A 303 -12.33 3.31 -9.50
CA GLY A 303 -11.52 4.51 -9.71
C GLY A 303 -11.24 5.26 -8.41
N THR A 304 -12.26 5.53 -7.59
CA THR A 304 -12.07 6.21 -6.30
C THR A 304 -11.18 5.38 -5.38
N PHE A 305 -11.39 4.07 -5.23
CA PHE A 305 -10.54 3.26 -4.35
C PHE A 305 -9.08 3.17 -4.84
N TYR A 306 -8.89 2.92 -6.15
CA TYR A 306 -7.55 2.81 -6.73
C TYR A 306 -6.80 4.15 -6.66
N VAL A 307 -7.42 5.26 -7.06
CA VAL A 307 -6.79 6.58 -7.06
C VAL A 307 -6.55 7.10 -5.64
N SER A 308 -7.49 6.95 -4.69
CA SER A 308 -7.25 7.38 -3.31
C SER A 308 -6.17 6.54 -2.61
N THR A 309 -6.13 5.22 -2.84
CA THR A 309 -5.03 4.38 -2.37
C THR A 309 -3.70 4.81 -3.00
N ALA A 310 -3.63 4.98 -4.32
CA ALA A 310 -2.41 5.42 -4.99
C ALA A 310 -1.94 6.80 -4.53
N LEU A 311 -2.84 7.77 -4.39
CA LEU A 311 -2.52 9.10 -3.88
C LEU A 311 -1.99 9.05 -2.45
N PHE A 312 -2.63 8.29 -1.55
CA PHE A 312 -2.13 8.13 -0.19
C PHE A 312 -0.74 7.49 -0.16
N LEU A 313 -0.52 6.41 -0.91
CA LEU A 313 0.74 5.66 -0.89
C LEU A 313 1.91 6.39 -1.58
N CYS A 314 1.63 7.31 -2.51
CA CYS A 314 2.68 8.02 -3.25
C CYS A 314 2.96 9.42 -2.69
N PHE A 315 1.92 10.15 -2.28
CA PHE A 315 2.06 11.50 -1.73
C PHE A 315 2.14 11.50 -0.19
N GLY A 316 1.76 10.40 0.47
CA GLY A 316 2.10 10.10 1.86
C GLY A 316 1.64 11.17 2.84
N LEU A 317 0.33 11.46 2.85
CA LEU A 317 -0.29 12.58 3.59
C LEU A 317 0.30 12.73 5.01
N TRP A 318 1.20 13.71 5.14
CA TRP A 318 1.70 14.26 6.40
C TRP A 318 2.35 13.27 7.39
N GLY A 319 2.99 12.20 6.91
CA GLY A 319 3.91 11.42 7.76
C GLY A 319 4.47 10.15 7.14
N VAL A 320 3.61 9.21 6.75
CA VAL A 320 4.05 7.85 6.37
C VAL A 320 4.45 7.77 4.90
N ARG A 321 5.63 8.30 4.57
CA ARG A 321 6.32 8.00 3.30
C ARG A 321 7.03 6.65 3.31
N TYR A 322 6.91 5.90 4.41
CA TYR A 322 7.37 4.53 4.52
C TYR A 322 6.33 3.54 3.98
N VAL A 323 6.34 3.28 2.67
CA VAL A 323 5.32 2.42 2.03
C VAL A 323 5.93 1.18 1.39
N GLU A 324 5.60 0.02 1.97
CA GLU A 324 5.88 -1.28 1.37
C GLU A 324 4.87 -1.65 0.27
N VAL A 325 5.32 -2.38 -0.75
CA VAL A 325 4.46 -2.84 -1.87
C VAL A 325 3.27 -3.67 -1.39
N ARG A 326 3.38 -4.37 -0.25
CA ARG A 326 2.29 -5.16 0.34
C ARG A 326 1.07 -4.35 0.79
N TYR A 327 1.18 -3.02 0.88
CA TYR A 327 0.02 -2.16 1.12
C TYR A 327 -0.92 -2.07 -0.10
N MET A 328 -0.43 -2.34 -1.32
CA MET A 328 -1.28 -2.43 -2.51
C MET A 328 -2.17 -3.68 -2.57
N LEU A 329 -1.94 -4.72 -1.73
CA LEU A 329 -2.71 -5.98 -1.71
C LEU A 329 -4.23 -5.77 -1.70
N GLN A 330 -4.72 -4.73 -1.04
CA GLN A 330 -6.14 -4.37 -0.98
C GLN A 330 -6.77 -4.05 -2.34
N THR A 331 -5.98 -3.58 -3.31
CA THR A 331 -6.48 -3.20 -4.63
C THR A 331 -6.60 -4.39 -5.58
N TYR A 332 -5.82 -5.45 -5.37
CA TYR A 332 -5.73 -6.60 -6.29
C TYR A 332 -7.08 -7.26 -6.61
N PRO A 333 -8.01 -7.48 -5.65
CA PRO A 333 -9.34 -8.01 -5.98
C PRO A 333 -10.06 -7.21 -7.07
N LEU A 334 -9.92 -5.88 -7.09
CA LEU A 334 -10.50 -5.02 -8.12
C LEU A 334 -9.70 -5.07 -9.42
N LEU A 335 -8.36 -5.11 -9.35
CA LEU A 335 -7.50 -5.26 -10.53
C LEU A 335 -7.78 -6.59 -11.27
N TYR A 336 -8.01 -7.68 -10.54
CA TYR A 336 -8.44 -8.95 -11.11
C TYR A 336 -9.83 -8.84 -11.75
N CYS A 337 -10.78 -8.10 -11.16
CA CYS A 337 -12.06 -7.81 -11.80
C CYS A 337 -11.93 -7.00 -13.10
N THR A 338 -11.05 -5.99 -13.16
CA THR A 338 -10.85 -5.20 -14.38
C THR A 338 -10.10 -5.96 -15.46
N LEU A 339 -9.12 -6.79 -15.10
CA LEU A 339 -8.43 -7.68 -16.03
C LEU A 339 -9.38 -8.75 -16.59
N ALA A 340 -10.19 -9.39 -15.74
CA ALA A 340 -11.19 -10.35 -16.17
C ALA A 340 -12.24 -9.71 -17.12
N TRP A 341 -12.66 -8.47 -16.85
CA TRP A 341 -13.54 -7.73 -17.75
C TRP A 341 -12.89 -7.50 -19.12
N LEU A 342 -11.62 -7.08 -19.18
CA LEU A 342 -10.91 -6.87 -20.46
C LEU A 342 -10.74 -8.17 -21.24
N LEU A 343 -10.30 -9.25 -20.59
CA LEU A 343 -10.15 -10.56 -21.22
C LEU A 343 -11.49 -11.06 -21.79
N TRP A 344 -12.60 -10.81 -21.10
CA TRP A 344 -13.94 -11.09 -21.63
C TRP A 344 -14.30 -10.22 -22.85
N GLN A 345 -14.04 -8.91 -22.82
CA GLN A 345 -14.29 -8.05 -24.00
C GLN A 345 -13.45 -8.48 -25.21
N LEU A 346 -12.18 -8.84 -25.01
CA LEU A 346 -11.30 -9.35 -26.06
C LEU A 346 -11.83 -10.66 -26.64
N TYR A 347 -12.22 -11.62 -25.79
CA TYR A 347 -12.82 -12.89 -26.22
C TYR A 347 -14.09 -12.67 -27.05
N VAL A 348 -15.01 -11.82 -26.58
CA VAL A 348 -16.26 -11.50 -27.31
C VAL A 348 -15.96 -10.81 -28.63
N GLY A 349 -15.03 -9.83 -28.65
CA GLY A 349 -14.61 -9.12 -29.85
C GLY A 349 -14.01 -10.04 -30.91
N MET A 350 -13.10 -10.93 -30.51
CA MET A 350 -12.52 -11.96 -31.39
C MET A 350 -13.58 -12.90 -31.94
N LYS A 351 -14.50 -13.38 -31.09
CA LYS A 351 -15.62 -14.26 -31.49
C LYS A 351 -16.52 -13.60 -32.55
N SER A 352 -16.93 -12.35 -32.31
CA SER A 352 -17.74 -11.57 -33.26
C SER A 352 -16.98 -11.13 -34.52
N TYR A 353 -15.66 -11.05 -34.49
CA TYR A 353 -14.84 -10.86 -35.69
C TYR A 353 -14.80 -12.14 -36.55
N MET A 354 -14.47 -13.28 -35.94
CA MET A 354 -14.43 -14.58 -36.63
C MET A 354 -15.80 -14.95 -37.24
N GLN A 355 -16.89 -14.72 -36.52
CA GLN A 355 -18.25 -14.94 -37.02
C GLN A 355 -18.59 -14.07 -38.23
N ARG A 356 -18.16 -12.80 -38.25
CA ARG A 356 -18.34 -11.92 -39.42
C ARG A 356 -17.51 -12.40 -40.61
N ARG A 357 -16.22 -12.69 -40.41
CA ARG A 357 -15.34 -13.21 -41.48
C ARG A 357 -15.87 -14.50 -42.11
N ARG A 358 -16.40 -15.43 -41.30
CA ARG A 358 -17.03 -16.67 -41.81
C ARG A 358 -18.31 -16.39 -42.60
N ARG A 359 -19.15 -15.44 -42.17
CA ARG A 359 -20.34 -15.04 -42.96
C ARG A 359 -19.95 -14.44 -44.31
N SER A 360 -18.97 -13.54 -44.35
CA SER A 360 -18.47 -12.94 -45.59
C SER A 360 -17.93 -14.00 -46.56
N ALA A 361 -17.08 -14.92 -46.08
CA ALA A 361 -16.55 -16.00 -46.91
C ALA A 361 -17.65 -16.93 -47.45
N ASN A 362 -18.64 -17.30 -46.63
CA ASN A 362 -19.81 -18.06 -47.11
C ASN A 362 -20.61 -17.29 -48.17
N GLN A 363 -20.78 -15.97 -48.03
CA GLN A 363 -21.49 -15.15 -49.02
C GLN A 363 -20.74 -15.03 -50.35
N GLN A 364 -19.41 -14.98 -50.33
CA GLN A 364 -18.59 -15.02 -51.55
C GLN A 364 -18.72 -16.36 -52.28
N LEU A 365 -18.58 -17.48 -51.56
CA LEU A 365 -18.75 -18.82 -52.12
C LEU A 365 -20.17 -19.06 -52.68
N SER A 366 -21.21 -18.48 -52.07
CA SER A 366 -22.58 -18.53 -52.61
C SER A 366 -22.78 -17.64 -53.84
N ALA A 367 -22.01 -16.56 -54.01
CA ALA A 367 -22.05 -15.76 -55.24
C ALA A 367 -21.31 -16.45 -56.38
N GLU A 368 -20.13 -17.01 -56.11
CA GLU A 368 -19.31 -17.80 -57.05
C GLU A 368 -20.01 -19.09 -57.51
N ALA A 369 -20.92 -19.65 -56.70
CA ALA A 369 -21.76 -20.80 -57.07
C ALA A 369 -23.03 -20.44 -57.88
N HIS A 370 -23.24 -19.16 -58.20
CA HIS A 370 -24.36 -18.65 -58.99
C HIS A 370 -23.94 -17.86 -60.24
N SER A 371 -22.63 -17.82 -60.53
CA SER A 371 -22.01 -17.27 -61.75
C SER A 371 -21.53 -18.38 -62.67
#